data_AF-A0A1C5ZTS5-F1
#
_entry.id   AF-A0A1C5ZTS5-F1
#
_cell.length_a   1.000
_cell.length_b   1.000
_cell.length_c   1.000
_cell.angle_alpha   90.00
_cell.angle_beta   90.00
_cell.angle_gamma   90.00
#
_symmetry.space_group_name_H-M   'P 1'
#
loop_
_entity.id
_entity.type
_entity.pdbx_description
1 polymer ?
#
loop_
_entity_poly.entity_id
_entity_poly.type
_entity_poly.pdbx_seq_one_letter_code
_entity_poly.pdbx_strand_id
1 'polypeptide(L)'
;MGGISADDDLAVEKLTKKLEGLESQQATMKAVNAYFRKHKTLDGCPELTPEQAEKLKADMAQSWHLDKSKPYPAYLLSNNNANIRRVRQRIEELSSRSEFAGWTFPGGEAKINEAENRLQLIFEEKPDADQRQELKSNGFKWAPSQGAWQRQLNQNAIRAAARIDFLRPEDGTSPYQLQPFVKRESKEMSR
;
A
#
# COMPACT_ATOMS: atom_id res chain seq x y z
N MET A 1 -7.09 15.46 1.61
CA MET A 1 -7.63 14.30 2.34
C MET A 1 -6.54 13.74 3.24
N GLY A 2 -6.83 13.58 4.53
CA GLY A 2 -5.90 12.96 5.48
C GLY A 2 -5.60 11.49 5.12
N GLY A 3 -4.42 11.00 5.50
CA GLY A 3 -4.07 9.60 5.36
C GLY A 3 -4.91 8.72 6.29
N ILE A 4 -5.37 7.57 5.81
CA ILE A 4 -5.99 6.53 6.65
C ILE A 4 -4.85 5.84 7.40
N SER A 5 -4.90 5.89 8.74
CA SER A 5 -3.85 5.30 9.57
C SER A 5 -3.83 3.78 9.40
N ALA A 6 -2.65 3.21 9.52
CA ALA A 6 -2.44 1.78 9.53
C ALA A 6 -2.97 1.12 10.81
N ASP A 7 -3.07 1.89 11.89
CA ASP A 7 -3.43 1.41 13.23
C ASP A 7 -4.91 1.69 13.55
N ASP A 8 -5.69 2.07 12.53
CA ASP A 8 -7.14 2.24 12.59
C ASP A 8 -7.81 0.89 12.31
N ASP A 9 -8.63 0.39 13.23
CA ASP A 9 -9.31 -0.91 13.10
C ASP A 9 -10.22 -0.96 11.87
N LEU A 10 -10.72 0.19 11.41
CA LEU A 10 -11.54 0.32 10.21
C LEU A 10 -10.73 0.73 8.98
N ALA A 11 -9.40 0.64 9.01
CA ALA A 11 -8.54 1.07 7.91
C ALA A 11 -8.88 0.35 6.60
N VAL A 12 -9.07 -0.98 6.66
CA VAL A 12 -9.42 -1.79 5.48
C VAL A 12 -10.77 -1.35 4.92
N GLU A 13 -11.81 -1.22 5.76
CA GLU A 13 -13.14 -0.79 5.33
C GLU A 13 -13.11 0.61 4.69
N LYS A 14 -12.45 1.57 5.34
CA LYS A 14 -12.30 2.94 4.83
C LYS A 14 -11.55 2.97 3.50
N LEU A 15 -10.52 2.12 3.33
CA LEU A 15 -9.77 2.02 2.09
C LEU A 15 -10.57 1.34 0.98
N THR A 16 -11.38 0.33 1.30
CA THR A 16 -12.28 -0.33 0.34
C THR A 16 -13.32 0.66 -0.19
N LYS A 17 -13.98 1.42 0.70
CA LYS A 17 -14.92 2.48 0.29
C LYS A 17 -14.25 3.56 -0.58
N LYS A 18 -13.00 3.92 -0.25
CA LYS A 18 -12.21 4.84 -1.07
C LYS A 18 -11.88 4.23 -2.44
N LEU A 19 -11.56 2.94 -2.49
CA LEU A 19 -11.28 2.23 -3.73
C LEU A 19 -12.49 2.22 -4.65
N GLU A 20 -13.67 1.87 -4.14
CA GLU A 20 -14.94 1.91 -4.88
C GLU A 20 -15.20 3.29 -5.48
N GLY A 21 -14.99 4.36 -4.68
CA GLY A 21 -15.13 5.73 -5.17
C GLY A 21 -14.16 6.07 -6.31
N LEU A 22 -12.89 5.66 -6.19
CA LEU A 22 -11.88 5.88 -7.24
C LEU A 22 -12.19 5.08 -8.51
N GLU A 23 -12.67 3.85 -8.38
CA GLU A 23 -13.05 2.97 -9.50
C GLU A 23 -14.29 3.49 -10.23
N SER A 24 -15.31 3.91 -9.48
CA SER A 24 -16.50 4.57 -10.02
C SER A 24 -16.11 5.84 -10.78
N GLN A 25 -15.29 6.71 -10.17
CA GLN A 25 -14.79 7.91 -10.84
C GLN A 25 -14.02 7.59 -12.13
N GLN A 26 -13.23 6.51 -12.13
CA GLN A 26 -12.50 6.06 -13.31
C GLN A 26 -13.45 5.62 -14.44
N ALA A 27 -14.50 4.87 -14.10
CA ALA A 27 -15.51 4.41 -15.04
C ALA A 27 -16.25 5.59 -15.66
N THR A 28 -16.75 6.52 -14.84
CA THR A 28 -17.41 7.75 -15.28
C THR A 28 -16.52 8.57 -16.22
N MET A 29 -15.26 8.84 -15.84
CA MET A 29 -14.34 9.61 -16.70
C MET A 29 -14.12 8.96 -18.07
N LYS A 30 -13.96 7.63 -18.10
CA LYS A 30 -13.80 6.88 -19.36
C LYS A 30 -15.06 6.94 -20.22
N ALA A 31 -16.23 6.75 -19.60
CA ALA A 31 -17.52 6.74 -20.29
C ALA A 31 -17.85 8.12 -20.86
N VAL A 32 -17.62 9.20 -20.12
CA VAL A 32 -17.78 10.59 -20.59
C VAL A 32 -16.84 10.87 -21.77
N ASN A 33 -15.57 10.49 -21.66
CA ASN A 33 -14.63 10.64 -22.78
C ASN A 33 -15.05 9.85 -24.03
N ALA A 34 -15.60 8.65 -23.85
CA ALA A 34 -16.11 7.83 -24.94
C ALA A 34 -17.35 8.47 -25.59
N TYR A 35 -18.28 8.97 -24.77
CA TYR A 35 -19.46 9.71 -25.20
C TYR A 35 -19.06 10.93 -26.03
N PHE A 36 -18.20 11.78 -25.48
CA PHE A 36 -17.74 12.99 -26.17
C PHE A 36 -17.00 12.68 -27.47
N ARG A 37 -16.19 11.60 -27.51
CA ARG A 37 -15.49 11.19 -28.73
C ARG A 37 -16.48 10.94 -29.87
N LYS A 38 -17.63 10.31 -29.58
CA LYS A 38 -18.68 9.93 -30.54
C LYS A 38 -19.61 11.09 -30.88
N HIS A 39 -20.02 11.86 -29.88
CA HIS A 39 -21.09 12.86 -30.02
C HIS A 39 -20.58 14.31 -30.17
N LYS A 40 -19.32 14.57 -29.84
CA LYS A 40 -18.69 15.91 -29.82
C LYS A 40 -19.41 16.94 -28.93
N THR A 41 -20.28 16.47 -28.04
CA THR A 41 -20.96 17.24 -27.02
C THR A 41 -21.02 16.45 -25.71
N LEU A 42 -21.32 17.15 -24.61
CA LEU A 42 -21.66 16.57 -23.31
C LEU A 42 -23.18 16.60 -23.05
N ASP A 43 -23.97 17.21 -23.95
CA ASP A 43 -25.42 17.27 -23.84
C ASP A 43 -26.03 15.88 -23.89
N GLY A 44 -26.79 15.50 -22.86
CA GLY A 44 -27.41 14.18 -22.78
C GLY A 44 -26.43 13.04 -22.48
N CYS A 45 -25.24 13.34 -21.95
CA CYS A 45 -24.33 12.31 -21.44
C CYS A 45 -24.95 11.60 -20.22
N PRO A 46 -25.22 10.28 -20.26
CA PRO A 46 -25.91 9.58 -19.17
C PRO A 46 -25.16 9.57 -17.83
N GLU A 47 -23.84 9.74 -17.90
CA GLU A 47 -22.91 9.65 -16.77
C GLU A 47 -22.74 10.98 -16.04
N LEU A 48 -23.38 12.05 -16.53
CA LEU A 48 -23.28 13.39 -15.97
C LEU A 48 -24.67 13.95 -15.69
N THR A 49 -24.82 14.65 -14.57
CA THR A 49 -25.96 15.55 -14.39
C THR A 49 -25.80 16.77 -15.32
N PRO A 50 -26.90 17.50 -15.64
CA PRO A 50 -26.82 18.72 -16.44
C PRO A 50 -25.84 19.75 -15.85
N GLU A 51 -25.84 19.90 -14.53
CA GLU A 51 -24.91 20.79 -13.82
C GLU A 51 -23.45 20.37 -13.99
N GLN A 52 -23.15 19.07 -13.90
CA GLN A 52 -21.80 18.54 -14.09
C GLN A 52 -21.33 18.71 -15.54
N ALA A 53 -22.23 18.51 -16.51
CA ALA A 53 -21.92 18.72 -17.92
C ALA A 53 -21.59 20.18 -18.22
N GLU A 54 -22.38 21.13 -17.71
CA GLU A 54 -22.11 22.57 -17.88
C GLU A 54 -20.80 22.99 -17.22
N LYS A 55 -20.54 22.51 -16.01
CA LYS A 55 -19.26 22.76 -15.34
C LYS A 55 -18.08 22.24 -16.15
N LEU A 56 -18.16 21.01 -16.65
CA LEU A 56 -17.10 20.40 -17.42
C LEU A 56 -16.85 21.13 -18.75
N LYS A 57 -17.92 21.59 -19.43
CA LYS A 57 -17.81 22.46 -20.60
C LYS A 57 -17.10 23.79 -20.26
N ALA A 58 -17.45 24.42 -19.15
CA ALA A 58 -16.82 25.66 -18.71
C ALA A 58 -15.33 25.46 -18.42
N ASP A 59 -14.97 24.39 -17.69
CA ASP A 59 -13.58 24.03 -17.39
C ASP A 59 -12.76 23.78 -18.68
N MET A 60 -13.36 23.11 -19.67
CA MET A 60 -12.75 22.89 -20.99
C MET A 60 -12.57 24.20 -21.77
N ALA A 61 -13.51 25.14 -21.68
CA ALA A 61 -13.46 26.41 -22.39
C ALA A 61 -12.39 27.36 -21.81
N GLN A 62 -12.32 27.43 -20.48
CA GLN A 62 -11.37 28.28 -19.74
C GLN A 62 -9.92 27.79 -19.85
N SER A 63 -9.72 26.50 -20.04
CA SER A 63 -8.37 25.92 -20.04
C SER A 63 -7.64 26.16 -21.36
N TRP A 64 -6.57 26.96 -21.32
CA TRP A 64 -5.75 27.27 -22.49
C TRP A 64 -4.81 26.14 -22.93
N HIS A 65 -4.43 25.25 -22.01
CA HIS A 65 -3.44 24.17 -22.22
C HIS A 65 -4.05 22.77 -22.30
N LEU A 66 -5.36 22.63 -22.06
CA LEU A 66 -6.01 21.33 -22.09
C LEU A 66 -6.42 20.95 -23.51
N ASP A 67 -6.26 19.66 -23.83
CA ASP A 67 -6.77 19.05 -25.05
C ASP A 67 -8.30 19.12 -25.06
N LYS A 68 -8.86 20.13 -25.73
CA LYS A 68 -10.32 20.36 -25.85
C LYS A 68 -11.06 19.22 -26.56
N SER A 69 -10.35 18.24 -27.13
CA SER A 69 -10.96 17.05 -27.70
C SER A 69 -11.37 15.99 -26.66
N LYS A 70 -10.96 16.16 -25.39
CA LYS A 70 -11.23 15.21 -24.30
C LYS A 70 -11.67 15.95 -23.04
N PRO A 71 -12.92 15.76 -22.58
CA PRO A 71 -13.41 16.37 -21.34
C PRO A 71 -12.56 16.02 -20.12
N TYR A 72 -12.10 14.76 -20.02
CA TYR A 72 -11.13 14.34 -19.03
C TYR A 72 -9.77 14.04 -19.69
N PRO A 73 -8.75 14.87 -19.44
CA PRO A 73 -7.40 14.64 -19.94
C PRO A 73 -6.79 13.30 -19.50
N ALA A 74 -5.83 12.81 -20.29
CA ALA A 74 -5.16 11.53 -20.04
C ALA A 74 -4.43 11.46 -18.69
N TYR A 75 -3.87 12.60 -18.23
CA TYR A 75 -3.18 12.64 -16.94
C TYR A 75 -4.14 12.41 -15.76
N LEU A 76 -5.40 12.85 -15.83
CA LEU A 76 -6.40 12.61 -14.78
C LEU A 76 -6.69 11.11 -14.65
N LEU A 77 -6.93 10.44 -15.78
CA LEU A 77 -7.15 9.00 -15.83
C LEU A 77 -5.94 8.20 -15.33
N SER A 78 -4.73 8.65 -15.68
CA SER A 78 -3.48 8.00 -15.28
C SER A 78 -3.21 8.17 -13.79
N ASN A 79 -3.38 9.38 -13.27
CA ASN A 79 -3.23 9.68 -11.85
C ASN A 79 -4.24 8.91 -11.00
N ASN A 80 -5.50 8.83 -11.45
CA ASN A 80 -6.53 8.08 -10.76
C ASN A 80 -6.25 6.57 -10.78
N ASN A 81 -5.85 6.00 -11.93
CA ASN A 81 -5.38 4.61 -12.00
C ASN A 81 -4.20 4.34 -11.05
N ALA A 82 -3.26 5.28 -10.92
CA ALA A 82 -2.15 5.15 -9.98
C ALA A 82 -2.62 5.18 -8.52
N ASN A 83 -3.66 5.97 -8.20
CA ASN A 83 -4.29 5.95 -6.88
C ASN A 83 -5.01 4.61 -6.62
N ILE A 84 -5.78 4.09 -7.58
CA ILE A 84 -6.47 2.79 -7.50
C ILE A 84 -5.46 1.69 -7.17
N ARG A 85 -4.36 1.60 -7.92
CA ARG A 85 -3.30 0.62 -7.68
C ARG A 85 -2.70 0.75 -6.28
N ARG A 86 -2.36 1.97 -5.85
CA ARG A 86 -1.82 2.22 -4.50
C ARG A 86 -2.79 1.82 -3.39
N VAL A 87 -4.09 2.12 -3.54
CA VAL A 87 -5.10 1.79 -2.54
C VAL A 87 -5.33 0.28 -2.49
N ARG A 88 -5.39 -0.42 -3.64
CA ARG A 88 -5.48 -1.89 -3.69
C ARG A 88 -4.32 -2.56 -2.98
N GLN A 89 -3.09 -2.16 -3.31
CA GLN A 89 -1.89 -2.66 -2.65
C GLN A 89 -1.94 -2.41 -1.14
N ARG A 90 -2.44 -1.24 -0.72
CA ARG A 90 -2.57 -0.92 0.69
C ARG A 90 -3.60 -1.79 1.40
N ILE A 91 -4.74 -2.08 0.77
CA ILE A 91 -5.76 -2.98 1.33
C ILE A 91 -5.15 -4.37 1.52
N GLU A 92 -4.49 -4.89 0.49
CA GLU A 92 -3.82 -6.20 0.54
C GLU A 92 -2.79 -6.30 1.67
N GLU A 93 -1.91 -5.29 1.80
CA GLU A 93 -0.92 -5.20 2.89
C GLU A 93 -1.54 -5.24 4.29
N LEU A 94 -2.73 -4.64 4.45
CA LEU A 94 -3.43 -4.59 5.73
C LEU A 94 -4.21 -5.88 5.99
N SER A 95 -4.80 -6.48 4.96
CA SER A 95 -5.54 -7.73 5.04
C SER A 95 -4.63 -8.93 5.29
N SER A 96 -3.39 -8.91 4.81
CA SER A 96 -2.41 -10.00 5.00
C SER A 96 -1.67 -9.96 6.34
N ARG A 97 -2.09 -9.12 7.30
CA ARG A 97 -1.35 -8.88 8.55
C ARG A 97 -1.31 -10.06 9.51
N SER A 98 -2.40 -10.81 9.60
CA SER A 98 -2.49 -12.02 10.42
C SER A 98 -1.66 -13.18 9.88
N GLU A 99 -0.97 -12.98 8.74
CA GLU A 99 -0.25 -14.02 8.03
C GLU A 99 1.27 -13.88 8.18
N PHE A 100 1.76 -12.87 8.92
CA PHE A 100 3.19 -12.78 9.20
C PHE A 100 3.60 -13.83 10.24
N ALA A 101 4.73 -14.48 10.01
CA ALA A 101 5.31 -15.47 10.90
C ALA A 101 6.55 -14.92 11.59
N GLY A 102 6.65 -15.14 12.90
CA GLY A 102 7.89 -14.98 13.65
C GLY A 102 8.91 -16.07 13.31
N TRP A 103 10.16 -15.88 13.71
CA TRP A 103 11.24 -16.85 13.52
C TRP A 103 12.31 -16.68 14.59
N THR A 104 13.17 -17.69 14.75
CA THR A 104 14.32 -17.64 15.66
C THR A 104 15.60 -17.37 14.88
N PHE A 105 16.58 -16.73 15.52
CA PHE A 105 17.90 -16.45 14.96
C PHE A 105 18.97 -16.59 16.06
N PRO A 106 20.26 -16.73 15.71
CA PRO A 106 21.31 -16.84 16.72
C PRO A 106 21.29 -15.67 17.72
N GLY A 107 21.09 -15.98 19.01
CA GLY A 107 21.04 -14.98 20.09
C GLY A 107 19.71 -14.24 20.23
N GLY A 108 18.61 -14.74 19.63
CA GLY A 108 17.28 -14.15 19.85
C GLY A 108 16.14 -14.71 19.00
N GLU A 109 15.04 -13.97 19.00
CA GLU A 109 13.83 -14.29 18.24
C GLU A 109 13.15 -13.04 17.69
N ALA A 110 12.48 -13.21 16.55
CA ALA A 110 11.61 -12.23 15.93
C ALA A 110 10.15 -12.62 16.19
N LYS A 111 9.43 -11.80 16.95
CA LYS A 111 8.02 -11.97 17.28
C LYS A 111 7.12 -10.98 16.56
N ILE A 112 5.93 -11.45 16.19
CA ILE A 112 4.86 -10.63 15.62
C ILE A 112 3.96 -10.18 16.77
N ASN A 113 3.96 -8.88 17.04
CA ASN A 113 3.01 -8.27 17.97
C ASN A 113 1.87 -7.68 17.15
N GLU A 114 0.80 -8.46 17.00
CA GLU A 114 -0.38 -8.08 16.24
C GLU A 114 -1.11 -6.90 16.89
N ALA A 115 -1.18 -6.87 18.23
CA ALA A 115 -1.87 -5.83 18.99
C ALA A 115 -1.24 -4.44 18.78
N GLU A 116 0.08 -4.34 18.76
CA GLU A 116 0.79 -3.08 18.48
C GLU A 116 1.16 -2.89 17.01
N ASN A 117 0.83 -3.85 16.14
CA ASN A 117 1.24 -3.84 14.73
C ASN A 117 2.76 -3.66 14.59
N ARG A 118 3.54 -4.50 15.29
CA ARG A 118 5.01 -4.45 15.35
C ARG A 118 5.66 -5.79 15.02
N LEU A 119 6.75 -5.73 14.26
CA LEU A 119 7.77 -6.77 14.27
C LEU A 119 8.74 -6.43 15.40
N GLN A 120 8.86 -7.32 16.38
CA GLN A 120 9.72 -7.18 17.55
C GLN A 120 10.89 -8.15 17.46
N LEU A 121 12.11 -7.66 17.58
CA LEU A 121 13.33 -8.45 17.67
C LEU A 121 13.78 -8.44 19.13
N ILE A 122 13.74 -9.61 19.75
CA ILE A 122 14.11 -9.84 21.15
C ILE A 122 15.44 -10.56 21.13
N PHE A 123 16.44 -10.00 21.81
CA PHE A 123 17.76 -10.60 21.93
C PHE A 123 17.97 -11.13 23.34
N GLU A 124 18.63 -12.27 23.47
CA GLU A 124 18.97 -12.87 24.75
C GLU A 124 19.97 -12.01 25.52
N GLU A 125 20.97 -11.50 24.79
CA GLU A 125 21.95 -10.54 25.28
C GLU A 125 21.87 -9.22 24.53
N LYS A 126 22.42 -8.17 25.11
CA LYS A 126 22.44 -6.85 24.48
C LYS A 126 23.27 -6.93 23.19
N PRO A 127 22.71 -6.64 22.00
CA PRO A 127 23.47 -6.61 20.76
C PRO A 127 24.62 -5.61 20.87
N ASP A 128 25.75 -5.88 20.20
CA ASP A 128 26.94 -5.03 20.26
C ASP A 128 26.73 -3.66 19.57
N ALA A 129 27.76 -2.82 19.53
CA ALA A 129 27.62 -1.49 18.95
C ALA A 129 27.29 -1.51 17.45
N ASP A 130 27.88 -2.43 16.71
CA ASP A 130 27.76 -2.51 15.25
C ASP A 130 26.40 -3.11 14.87
N GLN A 131 25.97 -4.17 15.54
CA GLN A 131 24.63 -4.75 15.40
C GLN A 131 23.54 -3.72 15.68
N ARG A 132 23.67 -2.93 16.76
CA ARG A 132 22.72 -1.85 17.07
C ARG A 132 22.70 -0.76 16.00
N GLN A 133 23.85 -0.44 15.41
CA GLN A 133 23.93 0.53 14.33
C GLN A 133 23.25 0.00 13.06
N GLU A 134 23.46 -1.28 12.74
CA GLU A 134 22.83 -1.94 11.60
C GLU A 134 21.30 -2.00 11.76
N LEU A 135 20.78 -2.35 12.94
CA LEU A 135 19.36 -2.32 13.27
C LEU A 135 18.74 -0.93 13.04
N LYS A 136 19.40 0.13 13.51
CA LYS A 136 18.95 1.52 13.30
C LYS A 136 18.94 1.91 11.83
N SER A 137 19.98 1.53 11.08
CA SER A 137 20.09 1.84 9.65
C SER A 137 18.97 1.18 8.83
N ASN A 138 18.50 0.01 9.29
CA ASN A 138 17.35 -0.71 8.74
C ASN A 138 16.01 -0.30 9.38
N GLY A 139 15.97 0.79 10.16
CA GLY A 139 14.75 1.40 10.66
C GLY A 139 14.13 0.73 11.89
N PHE A 140 14.84 -0.19 12.56
CA PHE A 140 14.41 -0.72 13.85
C PHE A 140 14.73 0.27 14.97
N LYS A 141 13.78 0.46 15.89
CA LYS A 141 13.91 1.36 17.05
C LYS A 141 13.84 0.56 18.34
N TRP A 142 14.74 0.84 19.27
CA TRP A 142 14.67 0.26 20.61
C TRP A 142 13.42 0.75 21.35
N ALA A 143 12.64 -0.19 21.90
CA ALA A 143 11.47 0.08 22.72
C ALA A 143 11.72 -0.45 24.14
N PRO A 144 12.12 0.41 25.10
CA PRO A 144 12.47 -0.01 26.46
C PRO A 144 11.32 -0.73 27.18
N SER A 145 10.07 -0.32 26.94
CA SER A 145 8.88 -0.93 27.54
C SER A 145 8.63 -2.36 27.07
N GLN A 146 9.12 -2.71 25.88
CA GLN A 146 8.97 -4.04 25.28
C GLN A 146 10.25 -4.87 25.38
N GLY A 147 11.37 -4.28 25.82
CA GLY A 147 12.68 -4.93 25.80
C GLY A 147 13.13 -5.38 24.41
N ALA A 148 12.65 -4.73 23.34
CA ALA A 148 12.79 -5.21 21.98
C ALA A 148 13.19 -4.10 20.99
N TRP A 149 13.91 -4.50 19.93
CA TRP A 149 14.08 -3.66 18.75
C TRP A 149 12.88 -3.87 17.83
N GLN A 150 12.13 -2.81 17.54
CA GLN A 150 10.88 -2.96 16.81
C GLN A 150 10.68 -1.94 15.69
N ARG A 151 9.84 -2.31 14.72
CA ARG A 151 9.32 -1.42 13.68
C ARG A 151 7.90 -1.83 13.30
N GLN A 152 7.19 -0.94 12.60
CA GLN A 152 5.84 -1.23 12.13
C GLN A 152 5.81 -2.51 11.29
N LEU A 153 4.88 -3.41 11.62
CA LEU A 153 4.68 -4.67 10.92
C LEU A 153 4.11 -4.41 9.52
N ASN A 154 4.89 -4.79 8.51
CA ASN A 154 4.53 -4.81 7.09
C ASN A 154 5.57 -5.65 6.34
N GLN A 155 5.36 -5.91 5.04
CA GLN A 155 6.33 -6.65 4.22
C GLN A 155 7.72 -5.99 4.22
N ASN A 156 7.80 -4.65 4.31
CA ASN A 156 9.08 -3.94 4.38
C ASN A 156 9.83 -4.19 5.70
N ALA A 157 9.14 -4.48 6.80
CA ALA A 157 9.77 -4.90 8.04
C ALA A 157 10.46 -6.25 7.89
N ILE A 158 9.78 -7.22 7.25
CA ILE A 158 10.37 -8.53 6.95
C ILE A 158 11.54 -8.38 5.97
N ARG A 159 11.38 -7.60 4.90
CA ARG A 159 12.47 -7.33 3.94
C ARG A 159 13.67 -6.64 4.59
N ALA A 160 13.44 -5.75 5.55
CA ALA A 160 14.52 -5.11 6.30
C ALA A 160 15.23 -6.10 7.22
N ALA A 161 14.49 -6.95 7.93
CA ALA A 161 15.08 -8.02 8.74
C ALA A 161 15.91 -8.99 7.88
N ALA A 162 15.41 -9.32 6.69
CA ALA A 162 16.09 -10.20 5.74
C ALA A 162 17.39 -9.63 5.14
N ARG A 163 17.67 -8.33 5.31
CA ARG A 163 18.93 -7.68 4.90
C ARG A 163 20.00 -7.72 5.98
N ILE A 164 19.64 -8.08 7.21
CA ILE A 164 20.53 -8.11 8.37
C ILE A 164 20.95 -9.56 8.58
N ASP A 165 22.24 -9.85 8.44
CA ASP A 165 22.70 -11.24 8.37
C ASP A 165 22.57 -11.99 9.70
N PHE A 166 22.79 -11.32 10.84
CA PHE A 166 22.64 -11.95 12.16
C PHE A 166 21.17 -12.15 12.60
N LEU A 167 20.20 -11.69 11.80
CA LEU A 167 18.77 -11.98 12.02
C LEU A 167 18.27 -13.17 11.22
N ARG A 168 19.13 -13.82 10.43
CA ARG A 168 18.76 -15.05 9.72
C ARG A 168 18.68 -16.21 10.73
N PRO A 169 17.79 -17.19 10.50
CA PRO A 169 17.80 -18.43 11.26
C PRO A 169 19.11 -19.20 11.04
N GLU A 170 19.37 -20.17 11.91
CA GLU A 170 20.59 -21.00 11.86
C GLU A 170 20.77 -21.75 10.54
N ASP A 171 19.67 -22.08 9.86
CA ASP A 171 19.69 -22.74 8.56
C ASP A 171 20.08 -21.82 7.39
N GLY A 172 20.29 -20.52 7.65
CA GLY A 172 20.66 -19.50 6.67
C GLY A 172 19.50 -19.02 5.79
N THR A 173 18.28 -19.54 6.01
CA THR A 173 17.09 -19.17 5.23
C THR A 173 16.77 -17.69 5.40
N SER A 174 16.33 -17.02 4.32
CA SER A 174 15.93 -15.62 4.46
C SER A 174 14.65 -15.50 5.30
N PRO A 175 14.57 -14.57 6.29
CA PRO A 175 13.33 -14.26 7.00
C PRO A 175 12.13 -13.99 6.08
N TYR A 176 12.38 -13.49 4.86
CA TYR A 176 11.35 -13.29 3.83
C TYR A 176 10.77 -14.62 3.33
N GLN A 177 11.62 -15.62 3.07
CA GLN A 177 11.22 -16.93 2.55
C GLN A 177 10.42 -17.76 3.56
N LEU A 178 10.55 -17.46 4.85
CA LEU A 178 9.77 -18.10 5.91
C LEU A 178 8.29 -17.68 5.90
N GLN A 179 7.98 -16.55 5.27
CA GLN A 179 6.64 -15.98 5.38
C GLN A 179 5.60 -16.74 4.54
N PRO A 180 4.39 -16.96 5.07
CA PRO A 180 3.29 -17.61 4.36
C PRO A 180 2.89 -17.01 3.01
N PHE A 181 3.08 -15.71 2.80
CA PHE A 181 2.73 -15.05 1.53
C PHE A 181 3.66 -15.48 0.37
N VAL A 182 4.92 -15.81 0.64
CA VAL A 182 5.86 -16.27 -0.40
C VAL A 182 5.43 -17.61 -1.01
N LYS A 183 4.85 -18.50 -0.20
CA LYS A 183 4.31 -19.78 -0.67
C LYS A 183 3.07 -19.63 -1.55
N ARG A 184 2.34 -18.52 -1.43
CA ARG A 184 1.17 -18.22 -2.28
C ARG A 184 1.61 -17.64 -3.61
N GLU A 185 2.53 -16.67 -3.60
CA GLU A 185 3.10 -16.10 -4.83
C GLU A 185 3.70 -17.20 -5.73
N SER A 186 4.44 -18.16 -5.17
CA SER A 186 5.01 -19.26 -5.95
C SER A 186 3.95 -20.20 -6.55
N LYS A 187 2.82 -20.40 -5.85
CA LYS A 187 1.70 -21.22 -6.31
C LYS A 187 0.87 -20.53 -7.39
N GLU A 188 0.71 -19.21 -7.31
CA GLU A 188 0.00 -18.42 -8.32
C GLU A 188 0.82 -18.25 -9.60
N MET A 189 2.14 -18.05 -9.51
CA MET A 189 2.99 -17.96 -10.71
C MET A 189 3.18 -19.29 -11.45
N SER A 190 2.85 -20.42 -10.83
CA SER A 190 2.91 -21.74 -11.44
C SER A 190 1.60 -22.15 -12.15
N ARG A 191 0.60 -21.27 -12.20
CA ARG A 191 -0.70 -21.48 -12.85
C ARG A 191 -0.84 -20.59 -14.09
#